data_AF-A0A925WJF0-F1
#
_entry.id   AF-A0A925WJF0-F1
#
_cell.length_a   1.000
_cell.length_b   1.000
_cell.length_c   1.000
_cell.angle_alpha   90.00
_cell.angle_beta   90.00
_cell.angle_gamma   90.00
#
_symmetry.space_group_name_H-M   'P 1'
#
loop_
_entity.id
_entity.type
_entity.pdbx_description
1 polymer ?
#
loop_
_entity_poly.entity_id
_entity_poly.type
_entity_poly.pdbx_seq_one_letter_code
_entity_poly.pdbx_strand_id
1 'polypeptide(L)'
;MSVGGLMLLALLGALVLLWIGLPLRRTTTLAQPNNPSELRRERLEVYYSRVLRNLHDLDEDYATGKLDADDYQREREGWVSRGAAALQALDELAVAPDAAQADTAVIDADIEAEIEAAVTAYRAGTPASSHMQQVNDN
;
A
#
# COMPACT_ATOMS: atom_id res chain seq x y z
N MET A 1 0.75 -24.70 -53.85
CA MET A 1 0.76 -23.63 -52.83
C MET A 1 1.45 -22.42 -53.42
N SER A 2 0.81 -21.24 -53.44
CA SER A 2 1.36 -20.05 -54.10
C SER A 2 2.56 -19.51 -53.31
N VAL A 3 3.72 -19.36 -53.98
CA VAL A 3 4.94 -18.78 -53.39
C VAL A 3 4.68 -17.37 -52.84
N GLY A 4 3.79 -16.62 -53.48
CA GLY A 4 3.36 -15.30 -52.98
C GLY A 4 2.61 -15.37 -51.65
N GLY A 5 1.80 -16.41 -51.45
CA GLY A 5 1.11 -16.65 -50.18
C GLY A 5 2.08 -17.02 -49.05
N LEU A 6 3.11 -17.82 -49.35
CA LEU A 6 4.16 -18.17 -48.39
C LEU A 6 4.99 -16.94 -47.99
N MET A 7 5.34 -16.07 -48.94
CA MET A 7 6.04 -14.81 -48.67
C MET A 7 5.22 -13.87 -47.78
N LEU A 8 3.92 -13.72 -48.06
CA LEU A 8 3.04 -12.86 -47.27
C LEU A 8 2.87 -13.39 -45.83
N LEU A 9 2.70 -14.71 -45.68
CA LEU A 9 2.58 -15.37 -44.38
C LEU A 9 3.88 -15.22 -43.56
N ALA A 10 5.03 -15.40 -44.20
CA ALA A 10 6.33 -15.23 -43.55
C ALA A 10 6.56 -13.79 -43.10
N LEU A 11 6.18 -12.80 -43.92
CA LEU A 11 6.29 -11.38 -43.58
C LEU A 11 5.38 -11.02 -42.39
N LEU A 12 4.12 -11.47 -42.41
CA LEU A 12 3.18 -11.24 -41.31
C LEU A 12 3.66 -11.90 -40.01
N GLY A 13 4.12 -13.15 -40.11
CA GLY A 13 4.68 -13.90 -38.99
C GLY A 13 5.90 -13.21 -38.39
N ALA A 14 6.80 -12.70 -39.23
CA ALA A 14 7.95 -11.92 -38.77
C ALA A 14 7.52 -10.62 -38.08
N LEU A 15 6.48 -9.92 -38.57
CA LEU A 15 5.97 -8.70 -37.95
C LEU A 15 5.36 -8.97 -36.57
N VAL A 16 4.60 -10.06 -36.44
CA VAL A 16 4.01 -10.50 -35.16
C VAL A 16 5.09 -10.91 -34.18
N LEU A 17 6.08 -11.70 -34.63
CA LEU A 17 7.22 -12.09 -33.80
C LEU A 17 8.06 -10.88 -33.39
N LEU A 18 8.20 -9.87 -34.24
CA LEU A 18 8.87 -8.62 -33.90
C LEU A 18 8.05 -7.82 -32.89
N TRP A 19 6.74 -7.73 -33.06
CA TRP A 19 5.82 -7.02 -32.16
C TRP A 19 5.76 -7.66 -30.77
N ILE A 20 5.81 -9.00 -30.69
CA ILE A 20 5.87 -9.78 -29.44
C ILE A 20 7.30 -9.78 -28.85
N GLY A 21 8.33 -9.80 -29.71
CA GLY A 21 9.73 -9.78 -29.28
C GLY A 21 10.22 -8.40 -28.81
N LEU A 22 9.59 -7.32 -29.29
CA LEU A 22 9.90 -5.94 -28.89
C LEU A 22 9.75 -5.70 -27.37
N PRO A 23 8.62 -6.06 -26.72
CA PRO A 23 8.48 -5.88 -25.28
C PRO A 23 9.38 -6.84 -24.49
N LEU A 24 9.77 -7.98 -25.05
CA LEU A 24 10.65 -8.94 -24.37
C LEU A 24 12.12 -8.51 -24.33
N ARG A 25 12.54 -7.65 -25.27
CA ARG A 25 13.85 -6.99 -25.28
C ARG A 25 13.87 -5.64 -24.58
N ARG A 26 12.72 -5.15 -24.11
CA ARG A 26 12.72 -4.26 -22.95
C ARG A 26 13.12 -5.14 -21.79
N THR A 27 14.44 -5.32 -21.65
CA THR A 27 15.02 -5.63 -20.37
C THR A 27 14.25 -4.77 -19.38
N THR A 28 13.63 -5.43 -18.42
CA THR A 28 13.35 -4.85 -17.12
C THR A 28 14.69 -4.28 -16.66
N THR A 29 15.04 -3.08 -17.14
CA THR A 29 15.52 -2.09 -16.22
C THR A 29 14.40 -2.13 -15.21
N LEU A 30 14.65 -2.83 -14.09
CA LEU A 30 14.04 -2.47 -12.83
C LEU A 30 14.14 -0.96 -12.89
N ALA A 31 13.02 -0.32 -13.23
CA ALA A 31 12.97 1.12 -13.35
C ALA A 31 13.25 1.50 -11.92
N GLN A 32 14.51 1.72 -11.62
CA GLN A 32 14.96 2.26 -10.36
C GLN A 32 14.15 3.54 -10.34
N PRO A 33 13.14 3.64 -9.46
CA PRO A 33 12.14 4.68 -9.59
C PRO A 33 12.92 5.97 -9.63
N ASN A 34 12.93 6.59 -10.81
CA ASN A 34 13.77 7.78 -11.05
C ASN A 34 13.27 8.93 -10.18
N ASN A 35 12.10 8.75 -9.58
CA ASN A 35 11.46 9.63 -8.65
C ASN A 35 11.30 8.97 -7.26
N PRO A 36 11.96 9.49 -6.20
CA PRO A 36 11.77 9.02 -4.82
C PRO A 36 10.32 9.15 -4.34
N SER A 37 9.51 10.05 -4.92
CA SER A 37 8.08 10.17 -4.62
C SER A 37 7.29 8.93 -5.09
N GLU A 38 7.59 8.38 -6.27
CA GLU A 38 6.96 7.15 -6.76
C GLU A 38 7.31 5.94 -5.90
N LEU A 39 8.58 5.81 -5.49
CA LEU A 39 9.00 4.75 -4.56
C LEU A 39 8.26 4.88 -3.22
N ARG A 40 8.22 6.10 -2.65
CA ARG A 40 7.52 6.34 -1.38
C ARG A 40 6.04 5.99 -1.50
N ARG A 41 5.38 6.36 -2.60
CA ARG A 41 3.99 5.99 -2.87
C ARG A 41 3.79 4.47 -2.91
N GLU A 42 4.60 3.76 -3.69
CA GLU A 42 4.55 2.30 -3.79
C GLU A 42 4.71 1.65 -2.41
N ARG A 43 5.64 2.16 -1.59
CA ARG A 43 5.87 1.68 -0.23
C ARG A 43 4.66 1.86 0.68
N LEU A 44 4.03 3.04 0.64
CA LEU A 44 2.82 3.30 1.42
C LEU A 44 1.65 2.43 0.96
N GLU A 45 1.49 2.21 -0.35
CA GLU A 45 0.45 1.33 -0.89
C GLU A 45 0.66 -0.12 -0.43
N VAL A 46 1.90 -0.62 -0.44
CA VAL A 46 2.26 -1.93 0.13
C VAL A 46 1.96 -1.98 1.62
N TYR A 47 2.34 -0.96 2.39
CA TYR A 47 2.06 -0.89 3.82
C TYR A 47 0.55 -0.92 4.11
N TYR A 48 -0.24 -0.12 3.39
CA TYR A 48 -1.70 -0.08 3.53
C TYR A 48 -2.32 -1.45 3.22
N SER A 49 -1.87 -2.12 2.16
CA SER A 49 -2.33 -3.48 1.82
C SER A 49 -2.05 -4.49 2.94
N ARG A 50 -0.92 -4.35 3.64
CA ARG A 50 -0.56 -5.18 4.80
C ARG A 50 -1.45 -4.88 5.99
N VAL A 51 -1.76 -3.62 6.26
CA VAL A 51 -2.71 -3.23 7.31
C VAL A 51 -4.08 -3.88 7.07
N LEU A 52 -4.60 -3.81 5.84
CA LEU A 52 -5.89 -4.44 5.50
C LEU A 52 -5.88 -5.95 5.70
N ARG A 53 -4.77 -6.62 5.34
CA ARG A 53 -4.64 -8.07 5.58
C ARG A 53 -4.66 -8.40 7.07
N ASN A 54 -3.88 -7.67 7.88
CA ASN A 54 -3.89 -7.88 9.33
C ASN A 54 -5.26 -7.61 9.95
N LEU A 55 -5.99 -6.60 9.45
CA LEU A 55 -7.34 -6.30 9.92
C LEU A 55 -8.32 -7.43 9.59
N HIS A 56 -8.21 -7.99 8.38
CA HIS A 56 -9.00 -9.14 7.95
C HIS A 56 -8.69 -10.39 8.78
N ASP A 57 -7.42 -10.71 8.97
CA ASP A 57 -6.98 -11.85 9.79
C ASP A 57 -7.49 -11.71 11.24
N LEU A 58 -7.45 -10.49 11.79
CA LEU A 58 -7.98 -10.16 13.11
C LEU A 58 -9.50 -10.37 13.20
N ASP A 59 -10.24 -9.93 12.19
CA ASP A 59 -11.69 -10.14 12.10
C ASP A 59 -12.03 -11.64 12.01
N GLU A 60 -11.24 -12.44 11.27
CA GLU A 60 -11.39 -13.89 11.21
C GLU A 60 -11.11 -14.58 12.55
N ASP A 61 -10.05 -14.16 13.25
CA ASP A 61 -9.70 -14.74 14.55
C ASP A 61 -10.76 -14.42 15.62
N TYR A 62 -11.36 -13.24 15.58
CA TYR A 62 -12.51 -12.91 16.43
C TYR A 62 -13.76 -13.72 16.04
N ALA A 63 -14.08 -13.80 14.74
CA ALA A 63 -15.24 -14.55 14.25
C ALA A 63 -15.16 -16.05 14.57
N THR A 64 -13.95 -16.61 14.61
CA THR A 64 -13.69 -18.01 14.99
C THR A 64 -13.58 -18.22 16.50
N GLY A 65 -13.69 -17.15 17.30
CA GLY A 65 -13.66 -17.21 18.76
C GLY A 65 -12.27 -17.48 19.35
N LYS A 66 -11.20 -17.29 18.57
CA LYS A 66 -9.81 -17.40 19.06
C LYS A 66 -9.38 -16.17 19.86
N LEU A 67 -10.06 -15.04 19.64
CA LEU A 67 -9.78 -13.76 20.27
C LEU A 67 -10.99 -13.30 21.08
N ASP A 68 -10.75 -12.74 22.26
CA ASP A 68 -11.81 -12.13 23.05
C ASP A 68 -12.21 -10.74 22.50
N ALA A 69 -13.34 -10.21 22.96
CA ALA A 69 -13.87 -8.96 22.45
C ALA A 69 -13.04 -7.73 22.85
N ASP A 70 -12.39 -7.75 24.02
CA ASP A 70 -11.65 -6.60 24.55
C ASP A 70 -10.29 -6.47 23.84
N ASP A 71 -9.61 -7.60 23.61
CA ASP A 71 -8.39 -7.69 22.83
C ASP A 71 -8.65 -7.38 21.35
N TYR A 72 -9.74 -7.92 20.78
CA TYR A 72 -10.16 -7.60 19.41
C TYR A 72 -10.32 -6.09 19.20
N GLN A 73 -11.08 -5.41 20.05
CA GLN A 73 -11.32 -3.98 19.86
C GLN A 73 -10.05 -3.15 20.01
N ARG A 74 -9.22 -3.45 21.02
CA ARG A 74 -7.94 -2.76 21.20
C ARG A 74 -6.99 -2.92 20.02
N GLU A 75 -6.83 -4.14 19.51
CA GLU A 75 -5.95 -4.40 18.38
C GLU A 75 -6.50 -3.79 17.09
N ARG A 76 -7.82 -3.89 16.89
CA ARG A 76 -8.53 -3.32 15.75
C ARG A 76 -8.36 -1.81 15.69
N GLU A 77 -8.55 -1.10 16.79
CA GLU A 77 -8.32 0.35 16.87
C GLU A 77 -6.87 0.72 16.50
N GLY A 78 -5.91 -0.10 16.96
CA GLY A 78 -4.50 0.07 16.61
C GLY A 78 -4.23 -0.09 15.12
N TRP A 79 -4.83 -1.08 14.45
CA TRP A 79 -4.67 -1.29 13.01
C TRP A 79 -5.42 -0.25 12.17
N VAL A 80 -6.63 0.12 12.58
CA VAL A 80 -7.42 1.18 11.92
C VAL A 80 -6.69 2.52 11.96
N SER A 81 -6.11 2.88 13.11
CA SER A 81 -5.32 4.11 13.24
C SER A 81 -4.09 4.12 12.30
N ARG A 82 -3.39 2.99 12.18
CA ARG A 82 -2.26 2.85 11.23
C ARG A 82 -2.71 2.94 9.78
N GLY A 83 -3.86 2.36 9.44
CA GLY A 83 -4.43 2.45 8.10
C GLY A 83 -4.80 3.89 7.73
N ALA A 84 -5.40 4.63 8.67
CA ALA A 84 -5.72 6.05 8.49
C ALA A 84 -4.45 6.90 8.31
N ALA A 85 -3.41 6.66 9.12
CA ALA A 85 -2.12 7.34 8.98
C ALA A 85 -1.47 7.07 7.60
N ALA A 86 -1.49 5.83 7.12
CA ALA A 86 -0.96 5.48 5.80
C ALA A 86 -1.73 6.17 4.66
N LEU A 87 -3.05 6.29 4.76
CA LEU A 87 -3.87 7.01 3.77
C LEU A 87 -3.60 8.51 3.80
N GLN A 88 -3.42 9.10 4.98
CA GLN A 88 -3.06 10.51 5.11
C GLN A 88 -1.71 10.81 4.45
N ALA A 89 -0.69 9.98 4.72
CA ALA A 89 0.63 10.15 4.12
C ALA A 89 0.61 9.96 2.59
N LEU A 90 -0.29 9.11 2.05
CA LEU A 90 -0.52 9.01 0.60
C LEU A 90 -1.15 10.28 0.00
N ASP A 91 -2.08 10.90 0.72
CA ASP A 91 -2.72 12.15 0.29
C ASP A 91 -1.74 13.33 0.33
N GLU A 92 -0.91 13.43 1.38
CA GLU A 92 0.14 14.43 1.49
C GLU A 92 1.17 14.33 0.36
N LEU A 93 1.53 13.09 -0.03
CA LEU A 93 2.44 12.84 -1.15
C LEU A 93 1.82 13.20 -2.52
N ALA A 94 0.49 13.18 -2.65
CA ALA A 94 -0.19 13.61 -3.88
C ALA A 94 -0.17 15.14 -4.05
N VAL A 95 0.00 15.90 -2.96
CA VAL A 95 0.01 17.37 -2.95
C VAL A 95 1.44 17.94 -2.91
N ALA A 96 2.41 17.20 -2.38
CA ALA A 96 3.79 17.65 -2.24
C ALA A 96 4.59 17.58 -3.56
N PRO A 97 5.36 18.61 -3.93
CA PRO A 97 6.32 18.53 -5.03
C PRO A 97 7.49 17.60 -4.68
N ASP A 98 8.06 16.96 -5.69
CA ASP A 98 9.10 15.91 -5.57
C ASP A 98 10.14 16.22 -4.47
N ALA A 99 10.11 15.40 -3.43
CA ALA A 99 11.15 15.37 -2.41
C ALA A 99 12.46 14.91 -3.06
N ALA A 100 13.57 15.52 -2.66
CA ALA A 100 14.90 15.21 -3.21
C ALA A 100 15.26 13.72 -3.05
N GLN A 101 16.06 13.20 -3.99
CA GLN A 101 16.55 11.82 -4.02
C GLN A 101 17.12 11.40 -2.66
N ALA A 102 16.38 10.55 -1.96
CA ALA A 102 16.79 9.89 -0.73
C ALA A 102 16.97 8.40 -1.01
N ASP A 103 17.94 7.78 -0.34
CA ASP A 103 18.18 6.35 -0.44
C ASP A 103 16.96 5.55 0.01
N THR A 104 16.69 4.43 -0.65
CA THR A 104 15.53 3.55 -0.39
C THR A 104 15.38 3.14 1.08
N ALA A 105 16.48 2.87 1.79
CA ALA A 105 16.46 2.48 3.20
C ALA A 105 16.10 3.64 4.14
N VAL A 106 16.45 4.88 3.75
CA VAL A 106 16.07 6.09 4.47
C VAL A 106 14.58 6.36 4.27
N ILE A 107 14.07 6.15 3.06
CA ILE A 107 12.64 6.29 2.75
C ILE A 107 11.79 5.33 3.61
N ASP A 108 12.20 4.07 3.79
CA ASP A 108 11.50 3.12 4.65
C ASP A 108 11.42 3.58 6.11
N ALA A 109 12.55 4.01 6.67
CA ALA A 109 12.62 4.45 8.06
C ALA A 109 11.81 5.75 8.29
N ASP A 110 11.85 6.67 7.33
CA ASP A 110 11.07 7.90 7.39
C ASP A 110 9.56 7.60 7.41
N ILE A 111 9.10 6.68 6.54
CA ILE A 111 7.69 6.28 6.48
C ILE A 111 7.24 5.66 7.81
N GLU A 112 8.05 4.77 8.39
CA GLU A 112 7.72 4.13 9.67
C GLU A 112 7.61 5.16 10.81
N ALA A 113 8.53 6.12 10.85
CA ALA A 113 8.51 7.20 11.84
C ALA A 113 7.29 8.14 11.67
N GLU A 114 6.95 8.48 10.43
CA GLU A 114 5.79 9.33 10.11
C GLU A 114 4.47 8.67 10.53
N ILE A 115 4.32 7.38 10.23
CA ILE A 115 3.14 6.60 10.62
C ILE A 115 3.03 6.52 12.16
N GLU A 116 4.14 6.26 12.86
CA GLU A 116 4.15 6.20 14.32
C GLU A 116 3.78 7.55 14.97
N ALA A 117 4.27 8.66 14.40
CA ALA A 117 3.93 10.00 14.84
C ALA A 117 2.44 10.30 14.65
N ALA A 118 1.88 9.97 13.47
CA ALA A 118 0.46 10.17 13.16
C ALA A 118 -0.44 9.34 14.08
N VAL A 119 -0.09 8.09 14.36
CA VAL A 119 -0.83 7.21 15.30
C VAL A 119 -0.79 7.78 16.73
N THR A 120 0.37 8.30 17.16
CA THR A 120 0.51 8.93 18.47
C THR A 120 -0.36 10.17 18.60
N ALA A 121 -0.38 11.02 17.56
CA ALA A 121 -1.24 12.20 17.51
C ALA A 121 -2.73 11.84 17.55
N TYR A 122 -3.15 10.81 16.80
CA TYR A 122 -4.52 10.31 16.80
C TYR A 122 -4.97 9.82 18.18
N ARG A 123 -4.09 9.08 18.88
CA ARG A 123 -4.33 8.61 20.25
C ARG A 123 -4.38 9.76 21.27
N ALA A 124 -3.50 10.75 21.13
CA ALA A 124 -3.48 11.91 22.01
C ALA A 124 -4.70 12.83 21.83
N GLY A 125 -5.26 12.89 20.62
CA GLY A 125 -6.48 13.64 20.30
C GLY A 125 -7.79 12.94 20.64
N THR A 126 -7.75 11.64 20.97
CA THR A 126 -8.94 10.85 21.35
C THR A 126 -8.93 10.63 22.88
N PRO A 127 -9.51 11.52 23.70
CA PRO A 127 -9.74 11.23 25.10
C PRO A 127 -10.81 10.12 25.20
N ALA A 128 -10.35 8.89 25.34
CA ALA A 128 -11.17 7.75 25.74
C ALA A 128 -11.66 7.94 27.19
N SER A 129 -12.66 8.80 27.44
CA SER A 129 -13.41 8.85 28.71
C SER A 129 -14.58 9.85 28.70
N SER A 130 -15.72 9.50 28.08
CA SER A 130 -17.01 10.18 28.38
C SER A 130 -18.27 9.38 28.02
N HIS A 131 -18.24 8.04 28.02
CA HIS A 131 -19.44 7.23 27.71
C HIS A 131 -19.72 6.05 28.65
N MET A 132 -19.30 6.10 29.92
CA MET A 132 -19.67 5.06 30.90
C MET A 132 -20.12 5.55 32.28
N GLN A 133 -20.18 6.86 32.55
CA GLN A 133 -20.50 7.38 33.89
C GLN A 133 -21.69 8.35 33.92
N GLN A 134 -22.79 8.07 33.21
CA GLN A 134 -24.00 8.89 33.37
C GLN A 134 -25.33 8.18 33.03
N VAL A 135 -25.57 6.94 33.46
CA VAL A 135 -26.96 6.43 33.60
C VAL A 135 -27.08 5.44 34.77
N ASN A 136 -26.45 5.77 35.91
CA ASN A 136 -26.74 5.09 37.19
C ASN A 136 -27.07 6.11 38.30
N ASP A 137 -27.75 7.18 37.91
CA ASP A 137 -28.40 8.12 38.83
C ASP A 137 -29.77 8.49 38.25
N ASN A 138 -30.74 7.57 38.37
CA ASN A 138 -32.16 7.90 38.64
C ASN A 138 -32.95 6.65 39.05
#